data_AF-A0A2Z2NJT9-F1
#
_entry.id   AF-A0A2Z2NJT9-F1
#
_cell.length_a   1.000
_cell.length_b   1.000
_cell.length_c   1.000
_cell.angle_alpha   90.00
_cell.angle_beta   90.00
_cell.angle_gamma   90.00
#
_symmetry.space_group_name_H-M   'P 1'
#
loop_
_entity.id
_entity.type
_entity.pdbx_description
1 polymer ?
#
loop_
_entity_poly.entity_id
_entity_poly.type
_entity_poly.pdbx_seq_one_letter_code
_entity_poly.pdbx_strand_id
1 'polypeptide(L)'
;MLTFLSSASNMHHQTRRNIGKLFERICMEFDKTDELIAFVREVNDHLFNENNQRPVAYASSNIALWNSIALQEENATLLESVSGRANIYAIFIRDINSDEFTICYIGKTTRNLPRSRIRNHLIKKHEKTGAKLSRIIDHVQGGGSVKIAWAEIEPQSLKNCIEEELIRLHPESSWCPSENAKRLKSNPNSGISG
;
A
#
# COMPACT_ATOMS: atom_id res chain seq x y z
N MET A 1 46.46 -25.59 8.36
CA MET A 1 45.46 -25.36 9.42
C MET A 1 44.73 -24.06 9.10
N LEU A 2 43.65 -24.09 8.29
CA LEU A 2 42.65 -23.02 8.07
C LEU A 2 41.76 -23.37 6.86
N THR A 3 40.77 -24.26 7.04
CA THR A 3 39.72 -24.53 6.04
C THR A 3 38.47 -25.07 6.75
N PHE A 4 37.81 -24.27 7.57
CA PHE A 4 36.56 -24.66 8.25
C PHE A 4 35.65 -23.46 8.61
N LEU A 5 35.38 -22.53 7.67
CA LEU A 5 34.46 -21.41 7.92
C LEU A 5 33.58 -21.00 6.72
N SER A 6 33.28 -21.90 5.77
CA SER A 6 32.45 -21.56 4.58
C SER A 6 31.02 -22.13 4.58
N SER A 7 30.69 -23.09 5.45
CA SER A 7 29.42 -23.84 5.33
C SER A 7 28.21 -23.23 6.07
N ALA A 8 28.39 -22.21 6.92
CA ALA A 8 27.29 -21.65 7.71
C ALA A 8 26.39 -20.66 6.93
N SER A 9 26.92 -19.98 5.91
CA SER A 9 26.14 -18.98 5.15
C SER A 9 25.15 -19.59 4.14
N ASN A 10 25.40 -20.82 3.64
CA ASN A 10 24.49 -21.46 2.69
C ASN A 10 23.24 -22.05 3.35
N MET A 11 23.26 -22.31 4.66
CA MET A 11 22.13 -22.94 5.36
C MET A 11 21.00 -21.94 5.67
N HIS A 12 21.32 -20.66 5.89
CA HIS A 12 20.32 -19.62 6.18
C HIS A 12 19.49 -19.19 4.96
N HIS A 13 20.00 -19.36 3.73
CA HIS A 13 19.25 -19.03 2.52
C HIS A 13 18.23 -20.10 2.12
N GLN A 14 18.47 -21.37 2.47
CA GLN A 14 17.56 -22.46 2.13
C GLN A 14 16.29 -22.45 3.00
N THR A 15 16.42 -22.15 4.31
CA THR A 15 15.29 -22.14 5.25
C THR A 15 14.25 -21.05 4.94
N ARG A 16 14.68 -19.88 4.41
CA ARG A 16 13.74 -18.79 4.05
C ARG A 16 12.86 -19.09 2.84
N ARG A 17 13.33 -19.91 1.89
CA ARG A 17 12.52 -20.27 0.70
C ARG A 17 11.43 -21.30 1.01
N ASN A 18 11.64 -22.15 2.02
CA ASN A 18 10.67 -23.17 2.40
C ASN A 18 9.50 -22.60 3.23
N ILE A 19 9.73 -21.54 4.00
CA ILE A 19 8.64 -20.88 4.77
C ILE A 19 7.63 -20.19 3.84
N GLY A 20 8.09 -19.56 2.75
CA GLY A 20 7.20 -18.93 1.76
C GLY A 20 6.24 -19.93 1.09
N LYS A 21 6.79 -21.07 0.62
CA LYS A 21 5.98 -22.13 0.01
C LYS A 21 5.07 -22.86 1.00
N LEU A 22 5.46 -22.93 2.27
CA LEU A 22 4.60 -23.49 3.32
C LEU A 22 3.44 -22.54 3.64
N PHE A 23 3.66 -21.22 3.63
CA PHE A 23 2.59 -20.24 3.78
C PHE A 23 1.63 -20.23 2.57
N GLU A 24 2.16 -20.30 1.34
CA GLU A 24 1.34 -20.45 0.13
C GLU A 24 0.50 -21.74 0.15
N ARG A 25 1.05 -22.86 0.65
CA ARG A 25 0.27 -24.10 0.83
C ARG A 25 -0.79 -24.00 1.92
N ILE A 26 -0.45 -23.42 3.08
CA ILE A 26 -1.40 -23.26 4.19
C ILE A 26 -2.54 -22.30 3.80
N CYS A 27 -2.28 -21.30 2.95
CA CYS A 27 -3.31 -20.41 2.43
C CYS A 27 -4.21 -21.06 1.37
N MET A 28 -3.77 -22.12 0.68
CA MET A 28 -4.56 -22.78 -0.38
C MET A 28 -5.29 -24.05 0.04
N GLU A 29 -4.91 -24.73 1.13
CA GLU A 29 -5.59 -25.96 1.60
C GLU A 29 -6.73 -25.70 2.59
N PHE A 30 -7.05 -24.43 2.88
CA PHE A 30 -8.24 -24.11 3.67
C PHE A 30 -9.47 -23.99 2.74
N ASP A 31 -10.49 -24.81 3.01
CA ASP A 31 -11.88 -24.71 2.52
C ASP A 31 -12.56 -23.35 2.77
N LYS A 32 -11.83 -22.35 3.26
CA LYS A 32 -12.23 -20.97 3.54
C LYS A 32 -11.83 -20.00 2.43
N THR A 33 -11.49 -20.50 1.24
CA THR A 33 -11.12 -19.65 0.11
C THR A 33 -12.25 -18.68 -0.24
N ASP A 34 -13.51 -19.15 -0.21
CA ASP A 34 -14.68 -18.31 -0.47
C ASP A 34 -14.91 -17.24 0.61
N GLU A 35 -14.70 -17.58 1.89
CA GLU A 35 -14.79 -16.61 3.00
C GLU A 35 -13.74 -15.51 2.86
N LEU A 36 -12.50 -15.87 2.54
CA LEU A 36 -11.42 -14.91 2.31
C LEU A 36 -11.70 -14.03 1.09
N ILE A 37 -12.15 -14.61 -0.03
CA ILE A 37 -12.51 -13.86 -1.23
C ILE A 37 -13.66 -12.89 -0.93
N ALA A 38 -14.68 -13.32 -0.20
CA ALA A 38 -15.79 -12.46 0.22
C ALA A 38 -15.28 -11.32 1.10
N PHE A 39 -14.37 -11.59 2.04
CA PHE A 39 -13.80 -10.55 2.89
C PHE A 39 -12.91 -9.57 2.11
N VAL A 40 -12.10 -10.04 1.16
CA VAL A 40 -11.32 -9.16 0.26
C VAL A 40 -12.25 -8.26 -0.54
N ARG A 41 -13.38 -8.79 -1.04
CA ARG A 41 -14.41 -8.01 -1.74
C ARG A 41 -15.03 -6.95 -0.83
N GLU A 42 -15.37 -7.29 0.40
CA GLU A 42 -15.89 -6.32 1.38
C GLU A 42 -14.90 -5.17 1.61
N VAL A 43 -13.62 -5.50 1.85
CA VAL A 43 -12.56 -4.49 2.03
C VAL A 43 -12.38 -3.64 0.78
N ASN A 44 -12.43 -4.26 -0.40
CA ASN A 44 -12.39 -3.58 -1.68
C ASN A 44 -13.54 -2.57 -1.81
N ASP A 45 -14.78 -3.03 -1.64
CA ASP A 45 -15.97 -2.20 -1.79
C ASP A 45 -15.95 -1.05 -0.78
N HIS A 46 -15.49 -1.31 0.44
CA HIS A 46 -15.28 -0.27 1.45
C HIS A 46 -14.26 0.79 1.01
N LEU A 47 -13.09 0.39 0.50
CA LEU A 47 -12.05 1.34 0.08
C LEU A 47 -12.46 2.16 -1.16
N PHE A 48 -13.20 1.55 -2.09
CA PHE A 48 -13.58 2.17 -3.36
C PHE A 48 -14.91 2.92 -3.29
N ASN A 49 -15.71 2.75 -2.23
CA ASN A 49 -16.88 3.57 -1.98
C ASN A 49 -16.47 5.04 -1.75
N GLU A 50 -16.95 5.94 -2.60
CA GLU A 50 -16.61 7.37 -2.55
C GLU A 50 -16.94 8.03 -1.19
N ASN A 51 -17.95 7.53 -0.48
CA ASN A 51 -18.32 8.06 0.84
C ASN A 51 -17.25 7.78 1.91
N ASN A 52 -16.41 6.76 1.70
CA ASN A 52 -15.30 6.41 2.57
C ASN A 52 -14.00 7.12 2.17
N GLN A 53 -13.96 7.72 0.97
CA GLN A 53 -12.79 8.46 0.51
C GLN A 53 -12.77 9.86 1.11
N ARG A 54 -11.62 10.26 1.65
CA ARG A 54 -11.41 11.57 2.26
C ARG A 54 -10.43 12.39 1.42
N PRO A 55 -10.78 13.64 1.06
CA PRO A 55 -9.88 14.51 0.33
C PRO A 55 -8.69 14.89 1.20
N VAL A 56 -7.52 15.00 0.57
CA VAL A 56 -6.31 15.52 1.19
C VAL A 56 -6.17 16.97 0.74
N ALA A 57 -6.04 17.88 1.70
CA ALA A 57 -6.02 19.31 1.46
C ALA A 57 -4.60 19.79 1.07
N TYR A 58 -4.53 20.62 0.05
CA TYR A 58 -3.29 21.13 -0.54
C TYR A 58 -3.47 22.59 -0.96
N ALA A 59 -3.54 23.53 0.00
CA ALA A 59 -3.63 24.94 -0.32
C ALA A 59 -2.49 25.41 -1.26
N SER A 60 -2.82 26.22 -2.26
CA SER A 60 -1.87 26.68 -3.28
C SER A 60 -0.63 27.37 -2.69
N SER A 61 -0.81 28.11 -1.58
CA SER A 61 0.29 28.76 -0.84
C SER A 61 1.27 27.76 -0.22
N ASN A 62 0.78 26.58 0.16
CA ASN A 62 1.55 25.56 0.86
C ASN A 62 2.32 24.64 -0.12
N ILE A 63 1.78 24.42 -1.33
CA ILE A 63 2.39 23.52 -2.32
C ILE A 63 3.49 24.18 -3.15
N ALA A 64 3.49 25.51 -3.32
CA ALA A 64 4.49 26.23 -4.11
C ALA A 64 5.93 26.03 -3.57
N LEU A 65 6.09 26.02 -2.24
CA LEU A 65 7.36 25.73 -1.56
C LEU A 65 7.38 24.35 -0.88
N TRP A 66 6.33 23.55 -1.09
CA TRP A 66 6.08 22.31 -0.36
C TRP A 66 6.32 22.42 1.15
N ASN A 67 5.54 23.29 1.82
CA ASN A 67 5.61 23.50 3.25
C ASN A 67 4.96 22.32 4.00
N SER A 68 5.76 21.29 4.25
CA SER A 68 5.29 20.06 4.92
C SER A 68 4.70 20.27 6.32
N ILE A 69 5.06 21.35 7.02
CA ILE A 69 4.50 21.67 8.35
C ILE A 69 3.07 22.18 8.18
N ALA A 70 2.88 23.21 7.34
CA ALA A 70 1.56 23.78 7.07
C ALA A 70 0.60 22.74 6.47
N LEU A 71 1.09 21.90 5.54
CA LEU A 71 0.28 20.79 4.98
C LEU A 71 -0.12 19.77 6.04
N GLN A 72 0.73 19.51 7.04
CA GLN A 72 0.40 18.60 8.15
C GLN A 72 -0.67 19.20 9.06
N GLU A 73 -0.61 20.50 9.33
CA GLU A 73 -1.60 21.23 10.12
C GLU A 73 -2.95 21.27 9.40
N GLU A 74 -2.95 21.60 8.10
CA GLU A 74 -4.13 21.63 7.23
C GLU A 74 -4.85 20.27 7.19
N ASN A 75 -4.09 19.17 7.24
CA ASN A 75 -4.62 17.80 7.22
C ASN A 75 -4.67 17.13 8.60
N ALA A 76 -4.53 17.88 9.70
CA ALA A 76 -4.42 17.30 11.04
C ALA A 76 -5.62 16.42 11.41
N THR A 77 -6.85 16.87 11.10
CA THR A 77 -8.08 16.11 11.36
C THR A 77 -8.12 14.79 10.61
N LEU A 78 -7.74 14.79 9.33
CA LEU A 78 -7.66 13.58 8.51
C LEU A 78 -6.58 12.62 9.06
N LEU A 79 -5.40 13.14 9.38
CA LEU A 79 -4.28 12.37 9.93
C LEU A 79 -4.59 11.79 11.32
N GLU A 80 -5.45 12.44 12.10
CA GLU A 80 -5.91 11.91 13.37
C GLU A 80 -6.96 10.82 13.18
N SER A 81 -7.87 10.99 12.23
CA SER A 81 -8.94 10.01 11.95
C SER A 81 -8.44 8.62 11.53
N VAL A 82 -7.22 8.54 10.98
CA VAL A 82 -6.56 7.29 10.58
C VAL A 82 -5.78 6.64 11.72
N SER A 83 -5.47 7.39 12.79
CA SER A 83 -4.63 6.94 13.90
C SER A 83 -5.27 5.78 14.65
N GLY A 84 -4.54 4.67 14.81
CA GLY A 84 -5.02 3.48 15.53
C GLY A 84 -6.12 2.67 14.82
N ARG A 85 -6.61 3.12 13.66
CA ARG A 85 -7.75 2.54 12.93
C ARG A 85 -7.41 2.00 11.55
N ALA A 86 -6.33 2.48 10.92
CA ALA A 86 -5.96 2.03 9.59
C ALA A 86 -4.81 1.02 9.64
N ASN A 87 -4.98 -0.12 8.96
CA ASN A 87 -3.87 -1.02 8.65
C ASN A 87 -3.80 -1.45 7.17
N ILE A 88 -4.82 -1.10 6.37
CA ILE A 88 -4.82 -1.05 4.91
C ILE A 88 -5.31 0.35 4.48
N TYR A 89 -4.72 0.91 3.44
CA TYR A 89 -5.14 2.18 2.86
C TYR A 89 -4.93 2.22 1.35
N ALA A 90 -5.75 3.03 0.71
CA ALA A 90 -5.73 3.33 -0.71
C ALA A 90 -5.54 4.83 -0.92
N ILE A 91 -4.75 5.20 -1.93
CA ILE A 91 -4.59 6.59 -2.38
C ILE A 91 -5.19 6.66 -3.78
N PHE A 92 -5.95 7.71 -4.03
CA PHE A 92 -6.59 7.99 -5.30
C PHE A 92 -6.17 9.37 -5.78
N ILE A 93 -6.01 9.52 -7.10
CA ILE A 93 -5.66 10.79 -7.72
C ILE A 93 -6.66 11.12 -8.83
N ARG A 94 -6.84 12.42 -9.06
CA ARG A 94 -7.62 12.95 -10.17
C ARG A 94 -6.86 14.10 -10.81
N ASP A 95 -6.75 14.08 -12.13
CA ASP A 95 -6.14 15.18 -12.89
C ASP A 95 -7.04 16.42 -12.91
N ILE A 96 -6.46 17.60 -13.14
CA ILE A 96 -7.20 18.88 -13.14
C ILE A 96 -8.37 18.91 -14.13
N ASN A 97 -8.27 18.19 -15.24
CA ASN A 97 -9.30 18.14 -16.31
C ASN A 97 -10.10 16.83 -16.29
N SER A 98 -10.04 16.06 -15.20
CA SER A 98 -10.79 14.83 -15.04
C SER A 98 -11.82 14.99 -13.92
N ASP A 99 -12.97 14.36 -14.06
CA ASP A 99 -13.97 14.25 -13.00
C ASP A 99 -13.78 12.99 -12.13
N GLU A 100 -13.02 12.01 -12.63
CA GLU A 100 -12.89 10.69 -12.02
C GLU A 100 -11.59 10.54 -11.21
N PHE A 101 -11.72 9.98 -10.00
CA PHE A 101 -10.57 9.56 -9.19
C PHE A 101 -10.15 8.14 -9.57
N THR A 102 -8.87 7.98 -9.88
CA THR A 102 -8.26 6.68 -10.18
C THR A 102 -7.41 6.21 -9.01
N ILE A 103 -7.44 4.89 -8.74
CA ILE A 103 -6.57 4.28 -7.74
C ILE A 103 -5.12 4.38 -8.19
N CYS A 104 -4.25 4.76 -7.27
CA CYS A 104 -2.85 5.03 -7.60
C CYS A 104 -1.89 4.25 -6.70
N TYR A 105 -2.33 3.91 -5.47
CA TYR A 105 -1.54 3.16 -4.52
C TYR A 105 -2.40 2.44 -3.50
N ILE A 106 -2.09 1.16 -3.26
CA ILE A 106 -2.61 0.38 -2.14
C ILE A 106 -1.42 0.03 -1.25
N GLY A 107 -1.60 0.23 0.06
CA GLY A 107 -0.55 -0.03 1.03
C GLY A 107 -1.06 -0.51 2.36
N LYS A 108 -0.19 -1.19 3.10
CA LYS A 108 -0.43 -1.60 4.48
C LYS A 108 0.44 -0.86 5.50
N THR A 109 0.03 -0.98 6.75
CA THR A 109 0.80 -0.50 7.90
C THR A 109 0.53 -1.34 9.15
N THR A 110 1.32 -1.17 10.20
CA THR A 110 0.92 -1.60 11.55
C THR A 110 -0.04 -0.57 12.14
N ARG A 111 -0.93 -1.02 13.02
CA ARG A 111 -2.00 -0.22 13.65
C ARG A 111 -1.49 1.05 14.36
N ASN A 112 -0.26 1.02 14.85
CA ASN A 112 0.36 2.14 15.57
C ASN A 112 1.04 3.17 14.64
N LEU A 113 1.17 2.87 13.35
CA LEU A 113 1.91 3.71 12.39
C LEU A 113 1.10 4.30 11.22
N PRO A 114 -0.25 4.23 11.12
CA PRO A 114 -0.94 4.71 9.93
C PRO A 114 -0.75 6.19 9.67
N ARG A 115 -0.89 7.02 10.72
CA ARG A 115 -0.65 8.47 10.63
C ARG A 115 0.74 8.79 10.08
N SER A 116 1.78 8.12 10.57
CA SER A 116 3.15 8.33 10.11
C SER A 116 3.33 7.87 8.65
N ARG A 117 2.76 6.72 8.27
CA ARG A 117 2.83 6.19 6.90
C ARG A 117 2.13 7.08 5.89
N ILE A 118 0.90 7.49 6.18
CA ILE A 118 0.10 8.37 5.32
C ILE A 118 0.80 9.72 5.18
N ARG A 119 1.25 10.32 6.28
CA ARG A 119 2.05 11.55 6.24
C ARG A 119 3.30 11.40 5.36
N ASN A 120 4.01 10.28 5.46
CA ASN A 120 5.24 10.08 4.70
C ASN A 120 5.00 9.89 3.20
N HIS A 121 3.82 9.41 2.81
CA HIS A 121 3.45 9.25 1.41
C HIS A 121 2.87 10.52 0.80
N LEU A 122 2.20 11.36 1.60
CA LEU A 122 1.44 12.49 1.09
C LEU A 122 2.05 13.86 1.37
N ILE A 123 2.91 13.99 2.40
CA ILE A 123 3.32 15.31 2.94
C ILE A 123 4.83 15.40 3.19
N LYS A 124 5.42 14.46 3.94
CA LYS A 124 6.80 14.61 4.45
C LYS A 124 7.73 13.54 3.89
N LYS A 125 8.83 13.96 3.28
CA LYS A 125 9.83 13.01 2.76
C LYS A 125 10.45 12.26 3.92
N HIS A 126 10.44 10.94 3.85
CA HIS A 126 11.31 10.10 4.65
C HIS A 126 12.56 9.80 3.83
N GLU A 127 13.75 9.88 4.45
CA GLU A 127 15.05 9.76 3.77
C GLU A 127 15.18 8.50 2.90
N LYS A 128 14.51 7.40 3.29
CA LYS A 128 14.59 6.09 2.61
C LYS A 128 13.45 5.78 1.62
N THR A 129 12.38 6.56 1.54
CA THR A 129 11.16 6.19 0.77
C THR A 129 10.59 7.31 -0.09
N GLY A 130 11.44 8.23 -0.57
CA GLY A 130 11.01 9.48 -1.21
C GLY A 130 10.29 9.35 -2.56
N ALA A 131 10.37 8.21 -3.25
CA ALA A 131 9.89 8.09 -4.64
C ALA A 131 8.35 8.20 -4.80
N LYS A 132 7.57 7.87 -3.77
CA LYS A 132 6.10 8.01 -3.82
C LYS A 132 5.66 9.45 -3.56
N LEU A 133 6.31 10.11 -2.61
CA LEU A 133 6.00 11.50 -2.29
C LEU A 133 6.28 12.44 -3.47
N SER A 134 7.39 12.26 -4.19
CA SER A 134 7.71 13.11 -5.34
C SER A 134 6.58 13.11 -6.37
N ARG A 135 5.95 11.96 -6.63
CA ARG A 135 4.82 11.90 -7.57
C ARG A 135 3.58 12.62 -7.07
N ILE A 136 3.30 12.55 -5.78
CA ILE A 136 2.23 13.33 -5.16
C ILE A 136 2.52 14.83 -5.31
N ILE A 137 3.77 15.25 -5.07
CA ILE A 137 4.20 16.64 -5.26
C ILE A 137 3.95 17.07 -6.70
N ASP A 138 4.49 16.32 -7.66
CA ASP A 138 4.37 16.62 -9.10
C ASP A 138 2.90 16.70 -9.52
N HIS A 139 2.07 15.74 -9.09
CA HIS A 139 0.64 15.67 -9.39
C HIS A 139 -0.13 16.88 -8.85
N VAL A 140 0.06 17.20 -7.57
CA VAL A 140 -0.64 18.30 -6.90
C VAL A 140 -0.16 19.66 -7.40
N GLN A 141 1.14 19.82 -7.66
CA GLN A 141 1.67 21.05 -8.27
C GLN A 141 1.17 21.25 -9.70
N GLY A 142 0.85 20.17 -10.42
CA GLY A 142 0.13 20.20 -11.70
C GLY A 142 -1.36 20.53 -11.60
N GLY A 143 -1.88 20.79 -10.39
CA GLY A 143 -3.30 21.11 -10.14
C GLY A 143 -4.19 19.88 -9.91
N GLY A 144 -3.59 18.70 -9.79
CA GLY A 144 -4.32 17.47 -9.50
C GLY A 144 -4.85 17.40 -8.05
N SER A 145 -5.88 16.58 -7.85
CA SER A 145 -6.50 16.32 -6.54
C SER A 145 -6.12 14.92 -6.02
N VAL A 146 -6.14 14.75 -4.69
CA VAL A 146 -5.84 13.47 -4.02
C VAL A 146 -6.91 13.15 -2.99
N LYS A 147 -7.31 11.88 -2.94
CA LYS A 147 -8.15 11.30 -1.89
C LYS A 147 -7.46 10.10 -1.26
N ILE A 148 -7.85 9.74 -0.05
CA ILE A 148 -7.45 8.49 0.60
C ILE A 148 -8.66 7.76 1.17
N ALA A 149 -8.59 6.43 1.22
CA ALA A 149 -9.49 5.58 1.98
C ALA A 149 -8.68 4.61 2.84
N TRP A 150 -9.27 4.07 3.90
CA TRP A 150 -8.61 3.11 4.76
C TRP A 150 -9.59 2.12 5.39
N ALA A 151 -9.06 0.96 5.75
CA ALA A 151 -9.77 -0.10 6.43
C ALA A 151 -8.98 -0.60 7.65
N GLU A 152 -9.72 -1.06 8.66
CA GLU A 152 -9.19 -1.79 9.79
C GLU A 152 -9.41 -3.29 9.56
N ILE A 153 -8.31 -4.04 9.47
CA ILE A 153 -8.35 -5.49 9.31
C ILE A 153 -7.98 -6.17 10.62
N GLU A 154 -8.84 -7.05 11.12
CA GLU A 154 -8.54 -7.93 12.26
C GLU A 154 -8.77 -9.41 11.88
N PRO A 155 -7.87 -10.33 12.26
CA PRO A 155 -6.60 -10.07 12.94
C PRO A 155 -5.56 -9.40 12.03
N GLN A 156 -4.68 -8.58 12.60
CA GLN A 156 -3.62 -7.86 11.87
C GLN A 156 -2.73 -8.76 10.99
N SER A 157 -2.63 -10.07 11.27
CA SER A 157 -1.91 -11.04 10.45
C SER A 157 -2.46 -11.16 9.02
N LEU A 158 -3.75 -10.90 8.80
CA LEU A 158 -4.40 -11.03 7.49
C LEU A 158 -4.08 -9.88 6.52
N LYS A 159 -3.65 -8.73 7.03
CA LYS A 159 -3.46 -7.51 6.21
C LYS A 159 -2.50 -7.70 5.03
N ASN A 160 -1.53 -8.61 5.17
CA ASN A 160 -0.57 -8.90 4.10
C ASN A 160 -1.25 -9.59 2.92
N CYS A 161 -2.02 -10.65 3.22
CA CYS A 161 -2.78 -11.38 2.21
C CYS A 161 -3.82 -10.47 1.54
N ILE A 162 -4.55 -9.69 2.33
CA ILE A 162 -5.56 -8.76 1.79
C ILE A 162 -4.92 -7.68 0.91
N GLU A 163 -3.79 -7.09 1.31
CA GLU A 163 -3.07 -6.13 0.45
C GLU A 163 -2.66 -6.76 -0.89
N GLU A 164 -2.13 -7.98 -0.86
CA GLU A 164 -1.68 -8.68 -2.07
C GLU A 164 -2.85 -9.00 -3.01
N GLU A 165 -3.97 -9.46 -2.46
CA GLU A 165 -5.19 -9.71 -3.25
C GLU A 165 -5.79 -8.42 -3.82
N LEU A 166 -5.82 -7.33 -3.04
CA LEU A 166 -6.26 -6.02 -3.53
C LEU A 166 -5.35 -5.50 -4.66
N ILE A 167 -4.03 -5.64 -4.55
CA ILE A 167 -3.08 -5.28 -5.61
C ILE A 167 -3.28 -6.16 -6.85
N ARG A 168 -3.63 -7.44 -6.68
CA ARG A 168 -3.95 -8.35 -7.79
C ARG A 168 -5.22 -7.93 -8.52
N LEU A 169 -6.22 -7.45 -7.80
CA LEU A 169 -7.47 -6.93 -8.38
C LEU A 169 -7.27 -5.58 -9.09
N HIS A 170 -6.31 -4.76 -8.63
CA HIS A 170 -6.04 -3.41 -9.14
C HIS A 170 -4.58 -3.24 -9.55
N PRO A 171 -4.12 -3.89 -10.63
CA PRO A 171 -2.73 -3.83 -11.07
C PRO A 171 -2.23 -2.39 -11.35
N GLU A 172 -3.12 -1.47 -11.70
CA GLU A 172 -2.88 -0.05 -11.90
C GLU A 172 -2.56 0.72 -10.60
N SER A 173 -2.91 0.18 -9.43
CA SER A 173 -2.53 0.74 -8.12
C SER A 173 -1.03 0.60 -7.82
N SER A 174 -0.25 0.06 -8.76
CA SER A 174 1.17 -0.09 -8.64
C SER A 174 1.90 1.13 -9.20
N TRP A 175 1.97 2.19 -8.39
CA TRP A 175 2.96 3.24 -8.62
C TRP A 175 4.41 2.70 -8.81
N CYS A 176 4.69 1.43 -8.52
CA CYS A 176 5.86 0.72 -9.02
C CYS A 176 5.51 -0.34 -10.09
N PRO A 177 5.59 -0.03 -11.40
CA PRO A 177 5.65 -1.07 -12.43
C PRO A 177 6.82 -2.03 -12.21
N SER A 178 7.92 -1.57 -11.61
CA SER A 178 9.19 -2.33 -11.52
C SER A 178 9.30 -3.29 -10.33
N GLU A 179 8.54 -3.12 -9.24
CA GLU A 179 8.55 -4.07 -8.11
C GLU A 179 7.57 -5.22 -8.34
N ASN A 180 6.38 -4.93 -8.88
CA ASN A 180 5.43 -5.98 -9.25
C ASN A 180 5.90 -6.77 -10.47
N ALA A 181 6.51 -6.15 -11.48
CA ALA A 181 7.11 -6.88 -12.59
C ALA A 181 8.25 -7.80 -12.14
N LYS A 182 9.03 -7.45 -11.10
CA LYS A 182 10.04 -8.34 -10.53
C LYS A 182 9.41 -9.50 -9.75
N ARG A 183 8.32 -9.26 -9.02
CA ARG A 183 7.57 -10.31 -8.29
C ARG A 183 6.87 -11.28 -9.23
N LEU A 184 6.17 -10.78 -10.25
CA LEU A 184 5.49 -11.59 -11.26
C LEU A 184 6.49 -12.37 -12.13
N LYS A 185 7.63 -11.77 -12.52
CA LYS A 185 8.72 -12.50 -13.20
C LYS A 185 9.37 -13.56 -12.31
N SER A 186 9.33 -13.41 -10.99
CA SER A 186 9.82 -14.42 -10.05
C SER A 186 8.82 -15.54 -9.74
N ASN A 187 7.56 -15.43 -10.19
CA ASN A 187 6.54 -16.46 -9.99
C ASN A 187 5.64 -16.64 -11.24
N PRO A 188 6.15 -17.27 -12.33
CA PRO A 188 5.45 -17.37 -13.60
C PRO A 188 4.19 -18.26 -13.61
N ASN A 189 3.84 -18.91 -12.50
CA ASN A 189 2.71 -19.85 -12.41
C ASN A 189 1.40 -19.25 -11.87
N SER A 190 1.30 -17.94 -11.64
CA SER A 190 0.07 -17.31 -11.11
C SER A 190 -0.97 -16.96 -12.18
N GLY A 191 -0.78 -17.37 -13.44
CA GLY A 191 -1.79 -17.26 -14.49
C GLY A 191 -2.82 -18.37 -14.33
N ILE A 192 -3.80 -18.19 -13.45
CA ILE A 192 -5.01 -19.03 -13.45
C ILE A 192 -5.85 -18.60 -14.64
N SER A 193 -5.97 -19.53 -15.57
CA SER A 193 -6.93 -19.57 -16.66
C SER A 193 -8.34 -19.35 -16.12
N GLY A 194 -8.96 -18.24 -16.53
CA GLY A 194 -10.40 -18.06 -16.59
C GLY A 194 -10.77 -17.83 -18.04
#